data_AF-A0ABC8KBM3-F1
#
_entry.id   AF-A0ABC8KBM3-F1
#
_cell.length_a   1.000
_cell.length_b   1.000
_cell.length_c   1.000
_cell.angle_alpha   90.00
_cell.angle_beta   90.00
_cell.angle_gamma   90.00
#
_symmetry.space_group_name_H-M   'P 1'
#
loop_
_entity.id
_entity.type
_entity.pdbx_description
1 polymer ?
#
loop_
_entity_poly.entity_id
_entity_poly.type
_entity_poly.pdbx_seq_one_letter_code
_entity_poly.pdbx_strand_id
1 'polypeptide(L)'
;MKNKILKVIDIYYDALDAHKNGVKVYLPKELKPDIFPHYMERDQKFISTSILGMIYDFVNSHTAQEHMSSSEISKLSCFQDEPVSDSHMEKYGRWYDKYKKEMSKALSNKDESAGEVIQRHKQDKNESASEVIQRYKQEFYGAAGFEDSKKSLEELYPQALALYNIVYDHAIKMKNVRKCGFVWKVAGPVLCRFYLEKTQGKSFVSSPAVLKELWG
;
A
#
# COMPACT_ATOMS: atom_id res chain seq x y z
N MET A 1 0.67 -13.30 44.66
CA MET A 1 0.34 -12.78 43.31
C MET A 1 -0.81 -11.76 43.35
N LYS A 2 -2.00 -12.10 43.88
CA LYS A 2 -3.15 -11.18 44.01
C LYS A 2 -2.80 -9.83 44.67
N ASN A 3 -2.12 -9.83 45.81
CA ASN A 3 -1.74 -8.58 46.50
C ASN A 3 -0.78 -7.69 45.70
N LYS A 4 0.08 -8.26 44.84
CA LYS A 4 0.95 -7.45 43.96
C LYS A 4 0.12 -6.83 42.84
N ILE A 5 -0.83 -7.57 42.28
CA ILE A 5 -1.73 -7.08 41.23
C ILE A 5 -2.58 -5.93 41.75
N LEU A 6 -3.17 -6.05 42.95
CA LEU A 6 -3.95 -4.97 43.56
C LEU A 6 -3.12 -3.69 43.72
N LYS A 7 -1.88 -3.79 44.24
CA LYS A 7 -0.99 -2.63 44.34
C LYS A 7 -0.65 -1.99 42.98
N VAL A 8 -0.49 -2.79 41.93
CA VAL A 8 -0.25 -2.27 40.58
C VAL A 8 -1.49 -1.57 40.03
N ILE A 9 -2.69 -2.10 40.31
CA ILE A 9 -3.96 -1.47 39.94
C ILE A 9 -4.11 -0.10 40.62
N ASP A 10 -3.83 -0.02 41.92
CA ASP A 10 -3.91 1.25 42.67
C ASP A 10 -2.96 2.29 42.05
N ILE A 11 -1.69 1.91 41.81
CA ILE A 11 -0.69 2.78 41.18
C ILE A 11 -1.11 3.19 39.76
N TYR A 12 -1.77 2.30 39.00
CA TYR A 12 -2.28 2.62 37.67
C TYR A 12 -3.34 3.72 37.71
N TYR A 13 -4.29 3.64 38.64
CA TYR A 13 -5.31 4.68 38.80
C TYR A 13 -4.71 6.01 39.30
N ASP A 14 -3.77 5.95 40.25
CA ASP A 14 -3.01 7.14 40.67
C ASP A 14 -2.29 7.80 39.50
N ALA A 15 -1.68 7.01 38.61
CA ALA A 15 -0.98 7.50 37.42
C ALA A 15 -1.94 8.14 36.40
N LEU A 16 -3.18 7.65 36.29
CA LEU A 16 -4.19 8.27 35.43
C LEU A 16 -4.58 9.67 35.92
N ASP A 17 -4.66 9.88 37.23
CA ASP A 17 -5.03 11.19 37.82
C ASP A 17 -3.83 12.13 38.05
N ALA A 18 -2.62 11.60 38.03
CA ALA A 18 -1.37 12.34 38.26
C ALA A 18 -1.24 13.61 37.40
N HIS A 19 -1.65 13.56 36.12
CA HIS A 19 -1.57 14.69 35.21
C HIS A 19 -2.50 15.85 35.60
N LYS A 20 -3.60 15.58 36.29
CA LYS A 20 -4.57 16.60 36.73
C LYS A 20 -4.04 17.41 37.91
N ASN A 21 -3.20 16.77 38.73
CA ASN A 21 -2.70 17.33 39.99
C ASN A 21 -1.20 17.68 39.94
N GLY A 22 -0.53 17.47 38.80
CA GLY A 22 0.91 17.71 38.64
C GLY A 22 1.80 16.78 39.49
N VAL A 23 1.25 15.65 39.97
CA VAL A 23 1.95 14.72 40.86
C VAL A 23 2.77 13.72 40.04
N LYS A 24 3.95 13.34 40.53
CA LYS A 24 4.76 12.25 39.94
C LYS A 24 4.43 10.94 40.63
N VAL A 25 4.08 9.92 39.84
CA VAL A 25 3.81 8.56 40.32
C VAL A 25 5.02 7.67 40.06
N TYR A 26 5.39 6.87 41.07
CA TYR A 26 6.55 5.99 41.02
C TYR A 26 6.12 4.52 41.14
N LEU A 27 6.63 3.66 40.26
CA LEU A 27 6.42 2.22 40.32
C LEU A 27 7.56 1.55 41.14
N PRO A 28 7.26 0.97 42.31
CA PRO A 28 8.23 0.25 43.14
C PRO A 28 8.94 -0.88 42.37
N LYS A 29 10.23 -1.11 42.67
CA LYS A 29 11.05 -2.11 41.96
C LYS A 29 10.51 -3.52 42.14
N GLU A 30 9.91 -3.84 43.28
CA GLU A 30 9.39 -5.16 43.64
C GLU A 30 8.12 -5.54 42.85
N LEU A 31 7.52 -4.54 42.18
CA LEU A 31 6.37 -4.67 41.29
C LEU A 31 6.76 -4.65 39.81
N LYS A 32 8.03 -4.35 39.47
CA LYS A 32 8.50 -4.42 38.10
C LYS A 32 8.73 -5.89 37.72
N PRO A 33 8.13 -6.38 36.62
CA PRO A 33 8.45 -7.69 36.11
C PRO A 33 9.81 -7.67 35.40
N ASP A 34 10.58 -8.75 35.60
CA ASP A 34 11.88 -8.93 34.95
C ASP A 34 11.73 -9.50 33.52
N ILE A 35 10.72 -10.35 33.30
CA ILE A 35 10.45 -11.01 32.01
C ILE A 35 9.06 -10.62 31.53
N PHE A 36 8.95 -10.27 30.25
CA PHE A 36 7.71 -9.82 29.62
C PHE A 36 7.14 -10.89 28.67
N PRO A 37 5.83 -10.89 28.41
CA PRO A 37 5.28 -11.68 27.32
C PRO A 37 5.88 -11.25 25.98
N HIS A 38 6.20 -12.23 25.11
CA HIS A 38 6.79 -11.98 23.79
C HIS A 38 5.99 -11.00 22.90
N TYR A 39 4.66 -10.96 23.05
CA TYR A 39 3.79 -10.03 22.30
C TYR A 39 3.95 -8.55 22.71
N MET A 40 4.67 -8.24 23.79
CA MET A 40 5.00 -6.86 24.17
C MET A 40 6.27 -6.33 23.51
N GLU A 41 6.95 -7.15 22.69
CA GLU A 41 8.13 -6.79 21.90
C GLU A 41 9.28 -6.15 22.72
N ARG A 42 9.53 -6.69 23.92
CA ARG A 42 10.66 -6.30 24.78
C ARG A 42 11.78 -7.33 24.74
N ASP A 43 12.97 -6.93 25.19
CA ASP A 43 14.19 -7.77 25.15
C ASP A 43 14.04 -9.10 25.92
N GLN A 44 13.78 -9.03 27.23
CA GLN A 44 13.59 -10.22 28.06
C GLN A 44 12.16 -10.73 27.94
N LYS A 45 11.99 -11.87 27.26
CA LYS A 45 10.66 -12.40 26.93
C LYS A 45 10.44 -13.89 27.21
N PHE A 46 9.20 -14.23 27.52
CA PHE A 46 8.70 -15.61 27.55
C PHE A 46 7.58 -15.83 26.53
N ILE A 47 7.44 -17.07 26.04
CA ILE A 47 6.34 -17.46 25.14
C ILE A 47 5.07 -17.60 26.00
N SER A 48 4.11 -16.71 25.77
CA SER A 48 2.87 -16.63 26.53
C SER A 48 1.83 -17.54 25.90
N THR A 49 1.28 -18.46 26.68
CA THR A 49 0.15 -19.32 26.29
C THR A 49 -1.23 -18.68 26.53
N SER A 50 -1.27 -17.40 26.91
CA SER A 50 -2.53 -16.65 27.03
C SER A 50 -3.16 -16.40 25.66
N ILE A 51 -4.47 -16.09 25.66
CA ILE A 51 -5.22 -15.71 24.45
C ILE A 51 -4.49 -14.61 23.66
N LEU A 52 -3.93 -13.61 24.35
CA LEU A 52 -3.23 -12.50 23.68
C LEU A 52 -1.93 -12.97 23.00
N GLY A 53 -1.21 -13.91 23.61
CA GLY A 53 -0.04 -14.54 22.99
C GLY A 53 -0.45 -15.37 21.76
N MET A 54 -1.52 -16.16 21.88
CA MET A 54 -2.03 -16.94 20.75
C MET A 54 -2.48 -16.06 19.58
N ILE A 55 -3.16 -14.94 19.84
CA ILE A 55 -3.56 -13.98 18.80
C ILE A 55 -2.33 -13.38 18.13
N TYR A 56 -1.34 -12.94 18.92
CA TYR A 56 -0.11 -12.36 18.41
C TYR A 56 0.66 -13.35 17.52
N ASP A 57 0.83 -14.59 17.96
CA ASP A 57 1.50 -15.64 17.20
C ASP A 57 0.73 -16.00 15.92
N PHE A 58 -0.60 -16.06 15.99
CA PHE A 58 -1.46 -16.29 14.82
C PHE A 58 -1.32 -15.17 13.78
N VAL A 59 -1.41 -13.91 14.19
CA VAL A 59 -1.26 -12.77 13.27
C VAL A 59 0.14 -12.73 12.66
N ASN A 60 1.17 -12.99 13.45
CA ASN A 60 2.55 -13.02 12.97
C ASN A 60 2.82 -14.17 12.01
N SER A 61 2.25 -15.36 12.24
CA SER A 61 2.41 -16.48 11.32
C SER A 61 1.76 -16.20 9.96
N HIS A 62 0.60 -15.52 9.95
CA HIS A 62 -0.07 -15.11 8.71
C HIS A 62 0.68 -13.98 8.00
N THR A 63 1.17 -12.98 8.74
CA THR A 63 1.97 -11.90 8.16
C THR A 63 3.28 -12.43 7.58
N ALA A 64 3.94 -13.37 8.28
CA ALA A 64 5.13 -14.05 7.78
C ALA A 64 4.83 -14.94 6.57
N GLN A 65 3.67 -15.60 6.53
CA GLN A 65 3.21 -16.39 5.37
C GLN A 65 2.81 -15.53 4.17
N GLU A 66 2.17 -14.38 4.36
CA GLU A 66 1.86 -13.42 3.29
C GLU A 66 3.13 -12.86 2.65
N HIS A 67 4.21 -12.73 3.40
CA HIS A 67 5.54 -12.41 2.88
C HIS A 67 6.20 -13.58 2.13
N MET A 68 5.75 -14.82 2.34
CA MET A 68 6.30 -16.04 1.74
C MET A 68 5.51 -16.58 0.55
N SER A 69 4.20 -16.33 0.46
CA SER A 69 3.47 -16.50 -0.78
C SER A 69 3.96 -15.42 -1.73
N SER A 70 4.99 -15.73 -2.51
CA SER A 70 5.29 -14.96 -3.70
C SER A 70 4.02 -15.03 -4.54
N SER A 71 3.15 -14.02 -4.41
CA SER A 71 2.05 -13.83 -5.34
C SER A 71 2.73 -13.69 -6.69
N GLU A 72 2.73 -14.78 -7.45
CA GLU A 72 3.42 -14.85 -8.72
C GLU A 72 2.78 -13.80 -9.61
N ILE A 73 3.53 -12.74 -9.91
CA ILE A 73 3.00 -11.62 -10.68
C ILE A 73 2.70 -12.19 -12.06
N SER A 74 1.42 -12.35 -12.36
CA SER A 74 0.95 -12.90 -13.63
C SER A 74 0.19 -11.83 -14.39
N LYS A 75 0.30 -11.89 -15.71
CA LYS A 75 -0.51 -11.07 -16.61
C LYS A 75 -1.89 -11.71 -16.77
N LEU A 76 -2.91 -10.90 -17.01
CA LEU A 76 -4.25 -11.40 -17.35
C LEU A 76 -4.21 -12.02 -18.74
N SER A 77 -4.72 -13.25 -18.87
CA SER A 77 -4.72 -14.01 -20.13
C SER A 77 -5.35 -13.22 -21.28
N CYS A 78 -6.51 -12.61 -21.02
CA CYS A 78 -7.24 -11.80 -22.00
C CYS A 78 -6.46 -10.57 -22.54
N PHE A 79 -5.36 -10.16 -21.90
CA PHE A 79 -4.51 -9.07 -22.37
C PHE A 79 -3.25 -9.58 -23.09
N GLN A 80 -2.86 -10.84 -22.87
CA GLN A 80 -1.72 -11.46 -23.56
C GLN A 80 -2.06 -11.92 -24.97
N ASP A 81 -3.31 -12.30 -25.20
CA ASP A 81 -3.78 -12.80 -26.49
C ASP A 81 -3.85 -11.71 -27.57
N GLU A 82 -3.80 -10.43 -27.18
CA GLU A 82 -3.95 -9.30 -28.10
C GLU A 82 -2.59 -8.81 -28.63
N PRO A 83 -2.38 -8.77 -29.96
CA PRO A 83 -1.12 -8.31 -30.52
C PRO A 83 -0.97 -6.80 -30.32
N VAL A 84 0.15 -6.38 -29.74
CA VAL A 84 0.52 -4.97 -29.60
C VAL A 84 1.61 -4.65 -30.61
N SER A 85 1.44 -3.56 -31.37
CA SER A 85 2.46 -3.10 -32.31
C SER A 85 3.79 -2.77 -31.62
N ASP A 86 4.90 -3.20 -32.21
CA ASP A 86 6.26 -2.87 -31.73
C ASP A 86 6.49 -1.37 -31.58
N SER A 87 5.89 -0.57 -32.45
CA SER A 87 5.95 0.90 -32.39
C SER A 87 5.34 1.45 -31.08
N HIS A 88 4.23 0.86 -30.63
CA HIS A 88 3.60 1.22 -29.36
C HIS A 88 4.44 0.74 -28.18
N MET A 89 4.98 -0.48 -28.25
CA MET A 89 5.88 -1.01 -27.22
C MET A 89 7.11 -0.13 -27.04
N GLU A 90 7.74 0.32 -28.12
CA GLU A 90 8.92 1.17 -28.05
C GLU A 90 8.60 2.56 -27.49
N LYS A 91 7.52 3.19 -27.98
CA LYS A 91 7.05 4.50 -27.51
C LYS A 91 6.73 4.47 -26.02
N TYR A 92 5.91 3.52 -25.58
CA TYR A 92 5.49 3.41 -24.19
C TYR A 92 6.59 2.88 -23.28
N GLY A 93 7.56 2.14 -23.82
CA GLY A 93 8.77 1.72 -23.10
C GLY A 93 9.61 2.92 -22.69
N ARG A 94 9.93 3.79 -23.65
CA ARG A 94 10.64 5.06 -23.38
C ARG A 94 9.86 5.95 -22.41
N TRP A 95 8.54 6.03 -22.60
CA TRP A 95 7.66 6.81 -21.75
C TRP A 95 7.65 6.29 -20.30
N TYR A 96 7.58 4.98 -20.10
CA TYR A 96 7.64 4.36 -18.78
C TYR A 96 9.03 4.50 -18.11
N ASP A 97 10.12 4.46 -18.88
CA ASP A 97 11.45 4.74 -18.36
C ASP A 97 11.59 6.18 -17.86
N LYS A 98 10.98 7.14 -18.57
CA LYS A 98 10.90 8.53 -18.12
C LYS A 98 10.10 8.64 -16.82
N TYR A 99 8.94 7.99 -16.74
CA TYR A 99 8.12 7.92 -15.53
C TYR A 99 8.93 7.42 -14.34
N LYS A 100 9.65 6.31 -14.49
CA LYS A 100 10.43 5.72 -13.39
C LYS A 100 11.47 6.70 -12.86
N LYS A 101 12.14 7.45 -13.73
CA LYS A 101 13.14 8.45 -13.33
C LYS A 101 12.49 9.62 -12.58
N GLU A 102 11.40 10.15 -13.10
CA GLU A 102 10.67 11.27 -12.49
C GLU A 102 10.02 10.89 -11.16
N MET A 103 9.39 9.72 -11.09
CA MET A 103 8.82 9.17 -9.85
C MET A 103 9.90 8.90 -8.81
N SER A 104 11.05 8.35 -9.23
CA SER A 104 12.18 8.16 -8.30
C SER A 104 12.67 9.50 -7.76
N LYS A 105 12.74 10.55 -8.59
CA LYS A 105 13.12 11.89 -8.15
C LYS A 105 12.11 12.49 -7.17
N ALA A 106 10.81 12.37 -7.45
CA ALA A 106 9.73 12.84 -6.57
C ALA A 106 9.77 12.16 -5.19
N LEU A 107 10.16 10.88 -5.15
CA LEU A 107 10.30 10.11 -3.91
C LEU A 107 11.65 10.33 -3.21
N SER A 108 12.69 10.76 -3.93
CA SER A 108 14.07 10.90 -3.45
C SER A 108 14.43 12.35 -3.11
N ASN A 109 13.68 12.96 -2.19
CA ASN A 109 14.21 14.09 -1.43
C ASN A 109 14.80 13.55 -0.13
N LYS A 110 16.14 13.52 -0.08
CA LYS A 110 16.92 13.38 1.17
C LYS A 110 16.51 14.54 2.07
N ASP A 111 16.15 14.23 3.31
CA ASP A 111 16.71 14.92 4.46
C ASP A 111 16.47 14.11 5.73
N GLU A 112 17.59 13.63 6.26
CA GLU A 112 17.73 13.10 7.60
C GLU A 112 17.59 14.27 8.58
N SER A 113 16.37 14.62 9.01
CA SER A 113 16.23 15.42 10.24
C SER A 113 14.92 15.14 10.99
N ALA A 114 15.14 14.65 12.21
CA ALA A 114 14.31 14.58 13.41
C ALA A 114 12.77 14.84 13.31
N GLY A 115 12.02 13.78 13.63
CA GLY A 115 10.88 13.81 14.56
C GLY A 115 9.58 14.49 14.12
N GLU A 116 9.58 15.81 13.92
CA GLU A 116 8.36 16.61 13.72
C GLU A 116 8.16 17.02 12.25
N VAL A 117 9.23 17.03 11.47
CA VAL A 117 9.18 17.31 10.02
C VAL A 117 8.62 16.13 9.21
N ILE A 118 8.46 14.97 9.85
CA ILE A 118 8.08 13.70 9.22
C ILE A 118 6.65 13.73 8.63
N GLN A 119 5.68 14.42 9.26
CA GLN A 119 4.31 14.43 8.74
C GLN A 119 4.12 15.37 7.54
N ARG A 120 4.63 16.61 7.61
CA ARG A 120 4.60 17.54 6.46
C ARG A 120 5.39 16.99 5.28
N HIS A 121 6.59 16.46 5.51
CA HIS A 121 7.36 15.83 4.44
C HIS A 121 6.73 14.57 3.85
N LYS A 122 5.97 13.79 4.64
CA LYS A 122 5.17 12.68 4.09
C LYS A 122 4.05 13.19 3.19
N GLN A 123 3.41 14.30 3.56
CA GLN A 123 2.36 14.94 2.76
C GLN A 123 2.93 15.52 1.46
N ASP A 124 4.03 16.27 1.52
CA ASP A 124 4.70 16.87 0.34
C ASP A 124 5.19 15.80 -0.66
N LYS A 125 5.70 14.66 -0.16
CA LYS A 125 6.11 13.51 -0.99
C LYS A 125 4.93 12.87 -1.70
N ASN A 126 3.79 12.74 -1.00
CA ASN A 126 2.59 12.17 -1.58
C ASN A 126 2.01 13.10 -2.65
N GLU A 127 2.06 14.41 -2.42
CA GLU A 127 1.66 15.44 -3.39
C GLU A 127 2.53 15.39 -4.66
N SER A 128 3.85 15.44 -4.53
CA SER A 128 4.76 15.37 -5.69
C SER A 128 4.63 14.06 -6.48
N ALA A 129 4.47 12.91 -5.81
CA ALA A 129 4.21 11.65 -6.47
C ALA A 129 2.85 11.64 -7.19
N SER A 130 1.83 12.24 -6.58
CA SER A 130 0.50 12.36 -7.19
C SER A 130 0.51 13.25 -8.44
N GLU A 131 1.28 14.34 -8.42
CA GLU A 131 1.47 15.23 -9.58
C GLU A 131 2.16 14.51 -10.74
N VAL A 132 3.17 13.68 -10.46
CA VAL A 132 3.77 12.82 -11.50
C VAL A 132 2.70 11.93 -12.11
N ILE A 133 1.94 11.19 -11.31
CA ILE A 133 0.88 10.31 -11.84
C ILE A 133 -0.15 11.11 -12.67
N GLN A 134 -0.57 12.27 -12.17
CA GLN A 134 -1.57 13.10 -12.83
C GLN A 134 -1.07 13.62 -14.19
N ARG A 135 0.19 14.01 -14.31
CA ARG A 135 0.77 14.42 -15.60
C ARG A 135 0.79 13.28 -16.62
N TYR A 136 1.18 12.09 -16.21
CA TYR A 136 1.19 10.92 -17.10
C TYR A 136 -0.23 10.50 -17.49
N LYS A 137 -1.19 10.62 -16.56
CA LYS A 137 -2.62 10.43 -16.86
C LYS A 137 -3.11 11.45 -17.89
N GLN A 138 -2.74 12.72 -17.74
CA GLN A 138 -3.11 13.77 -18.67
C GLN A 138 -2.52 13.57 -20.07
N GLU A 139 -1.25 13.18 -20.15
CA GLU A 139 -0.59 12.88 -21.41
C GLU A 139 -1.21 11.66 -22.12
N PHE A 140 -1.55 10.62 -21.35
CA PHE A 140 -2.21 9.42 -21.87
C PHE A 140 -3.57 9.74 -22.49
N TYR A 141 -4.43 10.46 -21.76
CA TYR A 141 -5.79 10.78 -22.23
C TYR A 141 -5.88 12.02 -23.12
N GLY A 142 -4.86 12.88 -23.14
CA GLY A 142 -4.94 14.21 -23.74
C GLY A 142 -5.94 15.15 -23.02
N ALA A 143 -6.30 14.83 -21.77
CA ALA A 143 -7.33 15.54 -20.99
C ALA A 143 -7.10 15.31 -19.49
N ALA A 144 -7.86 15.97 -18.61
CA ALA A 144 -7.69 15.84 -17.15
C ALA A 144 -7.90 14.41 -16.62
N GLY A 145 -8.70 13.61 -17.34
CA GLY A 145 -8.91 12.20 -17.08
C GLY A 145 -9.59 11.50 -18.24
N PHE A 146 -10.03 10.27 -17.99
CA PHE A 146 -10.67 9.42 -19.00
C PHE A 146 -12.01 9.98 -19.49
N GLU A 147 -12.87 10.47 -18.58
CA GLU A 147 -14.20 11.02 -18.92
C GLU A 147 -14.12 12.28 -19.79
N ASP A 148 -13.04 13.06 -19.65
CA ASP A 148 -12.81 14.28 -20.42
C ASP A 148 -12.07 14.04 -21.75
N SER A 149 -11.69 12.79 -22.03
CA SER A 149 -10.89 12.46 -23.19
C SER A 149 -11.73 12.48 -24.47
N LYS A 150 -11.19 13.12 -25.51
CA LYS A 150 -11.75 13.05 -26.88
C LYS A 150 -11.26 11.83 -27.66
N LYS A 151 -10.32 11.07 -27.11
CA LYS A 151 -9.78 9.88 -27.76
C LYS A 151 -10.80 8.75 -27.68
N SER A 152 -10.93 8.00 -28.75
CA SER A 152 -11.81 6.84 -28.77
C SER A 152 -11.17 5.67 -28.00
N LEU A 153 -12.00 4.71 -27.58
CA LEU A 153 -11.50 3.50 -26.92
C LEU A 153 -10.61 2.67 -27.83
N GLU A 154 -10.92 2.62 -29.13
CA GLU A 154 -10.13 1.92 -30.14
C GLU A 154 -8.72 2.50 -30.27
N GLU A 155 -8.57 3.82 -30.09
CA GLU A 155 -7.25 4.47 -30.05
C GLU A 155 -6.49 4.15 -28.76
N LEU A 156 -7.20 4.11 -27.63
CA LEU A 156 -6.62 3.94 -26.29
C LEU A 156 -6.28 2.49 -25.94
N TYR A 157 -6.99 1.50 -26.48
CA TYR A 157 -6.76 0.08 -26.21
C TYR A 157 -5.35 -0.41 -26.52
N PRO A 158 -4.81 -0.25 -27.75
CA PRO A 158 -3.45 -0.71 -28.04
C PRO A 158 -2.40 0.01 -27.18
N GLN A 159 -2.67 1.26 -26.80
CA GLN A 159 -1.79 2.06 -25.93
C GLN A 159 -1.81 1.55 -24.49
N ALA A 160 -2.99 1.25 -23.94
CA ALA A 160 -3.16 0.70 -22.60
C ALA A 160 -2.54 -0.69 -22.47
N LEU A 161 -2.71 -1.55 -23.49
CA LEU A 161 -2.13 -2.89 -23.53
C LEU A 161 -0.60 -2.86 -23.62
N ALA A 162 -0.04 -1.98 -24.45
CA ALA A 162 1.41 -1.76 -24.49
C ALA A 162 1.95 -1.40 -23.11
N LEU A 163 1.32 -0.42 -22.45
CA LEU A 163 1.71 0.03 -21.13
C LEU A 163 1.58 -1.08 -20.07
N TYR A 164 0.49 -1.84 -20.12
CA TYR A 164 0.27 -2.99 -19.24
C TYR A 164 1.39 -4.02 -19.36
N ASN A 165 1.71 -4.43 -20.59
CA ASN A 165 2.73 -5.42 -20.85
C ASN A 165 4.10 -4.97 -20.31
N ILE A 166 4.52 -3.75 -20.66
CA ILE A 166 5.79 -3.16 -20.21
C ILE A 166 5.89 -3.09 -18.69
N VAL A 167 4.82 -2.64 -18.03
CA VAL A 167 4.80 -2.46 -16.58
C VAL A 167 4.83 -3.81 -15.87
N TYR A 168 4.06 -4.79 -16.33
CA TYR A 168 4.04 -6.12 -15.75
C TYR A 168 5.34 -6.88 -15.99
N ASP A 169 5.95 -6.81 -17.18
CA ASP A 169 7.26 -7.42 -17.44
C ASP A 169 8.33 -6.86 -16.51
N HIS A 170 8.30 -5.55 -16.27
CA HIS A 170 9.18 -4.91 -15.30
C HIS A 170 8.87 -5.33 -13.85
N ALA A 171 7.60 -5.46 -13.47
CA ALA A 171 7.20 -5.89 -12.13
C ALA A 171 7.60 -7.34 -11.85
N ILE A 172 7.42 -8.24 -12.83
CA ILE A 172 7.84 -9.65 -12.81
C ILE A 172 9.36 -9.73 -12.66
N LYS A 173 10.11 -9.05 -13.54
CA LYS A 173 11.58 -9.00 -13.50
C LYS A 173 12.11 -8.56 -12.13
N MET A 174 11.39 -7.65 -11.48
CA MET A 174 11.76 -7.06 -10.19
C MET A 174 11.11 -7.75 -8.99
N LYS A 175 10.28 -8.77 -9.21
CA LYS A 175 9.50 -9.48 -8.20
C LYS A 175 8.79 -8.54 -7.21
N ASN A 176 8.16 -7.47 -7.72
CA ASN A 176 7.54 -6.44 -6.89
C ASN A 176 6.20 -5.95 -7.45
N VAL A 177 5.11 -6.40 -6.84
CA VAL A 177 3.73 -6.08 -7.24
C VAL A 177 3.40 -4.60 -7.15
N ARG A 178 4.07 -3.85 -6.26
CA ARG A 178 3.83 -2.39 -6.13
C ARG A 178 4.16 -1.64 -7.41
N LYS A 179 5.01 -2.22 -8.27
CA LYS A 179 5.36 -1.65 -9.58
C LYS A 179 4.21 -1.72 -10.60
N CYS A 180 3.24 -2.62 -10.41
CA CYS A 180 2.05 -2.69 -11.26
C CYS A 180 1.11 -1.48 -11.06
N GLY A 181 1.21 -0.77 -9.92
CA GLY A 181 0.26 0.30 -9.58
C GLY A 181 0.24 1.45 -10.59
N PHE A 182 1.31 1.68 -11.34
CA PHE A 182 1.36 2.77 -12.32
C PHE A 182 0.34 2.60 -13.45
N VAL A 183 0.30 1.43 -14.10
CA VAL A 183 -0.60 1.22 -15.23
C VAL A 183 -2.06 1.34 -14.81
N TRP A 184 -2.41 0.84 -13.62
CA TRP A 184 -3.78 0.90 -13.11
C TRP A 184 -4.21 2.31 -12.71
N LYS A 185 -3.28 3.17 -12.28
CA LYS A 185 -3.58 4.58 -11.98
C LYS A 185 -3.75 5.43 -13.23
N VAL A 186 -3.03 5.11 -14.31
CA VAL A 186 -3.02 5.88 -15.56
C VAL A 186 -4.06 5.36 -16.54
N ALA A 187 -4.02 4.07 -16.88
CA ALA A 187 -4.83 3.45 -17.93
C ALA A 187 -5.93 2.52 -17.38
N GLY A 188 -6.11 2.45 -16.06
CA GLY A 188 -7.04 1.54 -15.38
C GLY A 188 -8.46 1.54 -15.97
N PRO A 189 -9.13 2.68 -16.17
CA PRO A 189 -10.47 2.71 -16.74
C PRO A 189 -10.57 2.04 -18.12
N VAL A 190 -9.56 2.22 -18.97
CA VAL A 190 -9.50 1.63 -20.31
C VAL A 190 -9.28 0.14 -20.22
N LEU A 191 -8.33 -0.31 -19.38
CA LEU A 191 -8.08 -1.73 -19.15
C LEU A 191 -9.30 -2.45 -18.56
N CYS A 192 -10.03 -1.81 -17.66
CA CYS A 192 -11.27 -2.37 -17.11
C CYS A 192 -12.33 -2.53 -18.20
N ARG A 193 -12.55 -1.53 -19.07
CA ARG A 193 -13.51 -1.67 -20.18
C ARG A 193 -13.10 -2.76 -21.16
N PHE A 194 -11.82 -2.82 -21.52
CA PHE A 194 -11.28 -3.89 -22.37
C PHE A 194 -11.48 -5.28 -21.76
N TYR A 195 -11.23 -5.43 -20.45
CA TYR A 195 -11.47 -6.68 -19.74
C TYR A 195 -12.94 -7.11 -19.82
N LEU A 196 -13.87 -6.17 -19.65
CA LEU A 196 -15.31 -6.44 -19.73
C LEU A 196 -15.74 -6.88 -21.13
N GLU A 197 -15.23 -6.21 -22.17
CA GLU A 197 -15.51 -6.59 -23.56
C GLU A 197 -15.02 -8.01 -23.86
N LYS A 198 -13.86 -8.40 -23.35
CA LYS A 198 -13.26 -9.73 -23.61
C LYS A 198 -13.87 -10.87 -22.79
N THR A 199 -14.34 -10.60 -21.57
CA THR A 199 -14.82 -11.66 -20.67
C THR A 199 -16.32 -11.97 -20.81
N GLN A 200 -17.09 -11.16 -21.55
CA GLN A 200 -18.55 -11.30 -21.73
C GLN A 200 -19.35 -11.45 -20.41
N GLY A 201 -18.73 -11.18 -19.26
CA GLY A 201 -19.35 -11.30 -17.94
C GLY A 201 -20.29 -10.13 -17.69
N LYS A 202 -21.45 -10.40 -17.08
CA LYS A 202 -22.32 -9.33 -16.56
C LYS A 202 -21.56 -8.58 -15.47
N SER A 203 -21.20 -7.34 -15.73
CA SER A 203 -20.60 -6.45 -14.74
C SER A 203 -21.51 -5.27 -14.46
N PHE A 204 -21.34 -4.67 -13.29
CA PHE A 204 -21.99 -3.43 -12.92
C PHE A 204 -20.92 -2.44 -12.45
N VAL A 205 -21.09 -1.17 -12.81
CA VAL A 205 -20.24 -0.09 -12.32
C VAL A 205 -20.66 0.22 -10.89
N SER A 206 -19.71 0.16 -9.96
CA SER A 206 -19.95 0.45 -8.55
C SER A 206 -19.01 1.55 -8.06
N SER A 207 -19.50 2.42 -7.18
CA SER A 207 -18.62 3.38 -6.52
C SER A 207 -17.75 2.67 -5.48
N PRO A 208 -16.55 3.21 -5.16
CA PRO A 208 -15.71 2.65 -4.10
C PRO A 208 -16.41 2.62 -2.73
N ALA A 209 -17.34 3.54 -2.48
CA ALA A 209 -18.14 3.56 -1.26
C ALA A 209 -19.07 2.34 -1.17
N VAL A 210 -19.75 2.01 -2.27
CA VAL A 210 -20.64 0.84 -2.35
C VAL A 210 -19.85 -0.48 -2.24
N LEU A 211 -18.65 -0.54 -2.80
CA LEU A 211 -17.79 -1.73 -2.66
C LEU A 211 -17.32 -1.93 -1.20
N LYS A 212 -16.96 -0.85 -0.50
CA LYS A 212 -16.62 -0.91 0.93
C LYS A 212 -17.79 -1.39 1.79
N GLU A 213 -19.01 -1.04 1.42
CA GLU A 213 -20.21 -1.44 2.17
C GLU A 213 -20.55 -2.92 1.95
N LEU A 214 -20.31 -3.45 0.73
CA LEU A 214 -20.59 -4.85 0.40
C LEU A 214 -19.53 -5.82 0.94
N TRP A 215 -18.26 -5.41 0.97
CA TRP A 215 -17.10 -6.29 1.24
C TRP A 215 -16.39 -5.94 2.56
N GLY A 216 -17.12 -5.30 3.48
CA GLY A 216 -16.64 -4.75 4.75
C GLY A 216 -15.64 -5.61 5.51
#